data_AF-A0A099Y0T7-F1
#
_entry.id   AF-A0A099Y0T7-F1
#
_cell.length_a   1.000
_cell.length_b   1.000
_cell.length_c   1.000
_cell.angle_alpha   90.00
_cell.angle_beta   90.00
_cell.angle_gamma   90.00
#
_symmetry.space_group_name_H-M   'P 1'
#
loop_
_entity.id
_entity.type
_entity.pdbx_description
1 polymer ?
#
loop_
_entity_poly.entity_id
_entity_poly.type
_entity_poly.pdbx_seq_one_letter_code
_entity_poly.pdbx_strand_id
1 'polypeptide(L)'
;MNPKENNLKKNENFINHWETKRGNRVKYAILQSLYFAIPFSIVFQAIESIQGFLTLNFGFKFLTIFSVYFLLTYYVSFTIYEKKYQKFKKQS
;
A
#
# COMPACT_ATOMS: atom_id res chain seq x y z
N MET A 1 -22.59 -3.81 -23.34
CA MET A 1 -22.48 -2.75 -22.29
C MET A 1 -21.71 -1.58 -22.86
N ASN A 2 -22.20 -0.35 -22.65
CA ASN A 2 -21.58 0.85 -23.17
C ASN A 2 -20.25 1.12 -22.43
N PRO A 3 -19.11 1.37 -23.12
CA PRO A 3 -17.81 1.59 -22.46
C PRO A 3 -17.82 2.71 -21.41
N LYS A 4 -18.68 3.72 -21.60
CA LYS A 4 -18.85 4.85 -20.67
C LYS A 4 -19.45 4.41 -19.33
N GLU A 5 -20.45 3.54 -19.34
CA GLU A 5 -21.10 3.03 -18.12
C GLU A 5 -20.17 2.13 -17.30
N ASN A 6 -19.35 1.31 -17.96
CA ASN A 6 -18.36 0.47 -17.28
C ASN A 6 -17.28 1.29 -16.58
N ASN A 7 -16.88 2.43 -17.14
CA ASN A 7 -15.90 3.32 -16.52
C ASN A 7 -16.47 4.06 -15.31
N LEU A 8 -17.74 4.50 -15.37
CA LEU A 8 -18.41 5.12 -14.24
C LEU A 8 -18.53 4.17 -13.05
N LYS A 9 -19.00 2.93 -13.27
CA LYS A 9 -19.08 1.90 -12.21
C LYS A 9 -17.71 1.60 -11.57
N LYS A 10 -16.64 1.56 -12.37
CA LYS A 10 -15.27 1.37 -11.84
C LYS A 10 -14.83 2.55 -10.97
N ASN A 11 -15.18 3.77 -11.35
CA ASN A 11 -14.86 4.97 -10.58
C ASN A 11 -15.63 5.01 -9.26
N GLU A 12 -16.93 4.71 -9.26
CA GLU A 12 -17.75 4.61 -8.04
C GLU A 12 -17.21 3.55 -7.07
N ASN A 13 -16.88 2.35 -7.57
CA ASN A 13 -16.26 1.31 -6.75
C ASN A 13 -14.94 1.77 -6.12
N PHE A 14 -14.12 2.51 -6.88
CA PHE A 14 -12.89 3.09 -6.34
C PHE A 14 -13.17 4.15 -5.27
N ILE A 15 -14.14 5.03 -5.49
CA ILE A 15 -14.54 6.08 -4.53
C ILE A 15 -14.97 5.43 -3.21
N ASN A 16 -15.92 4.49 -3.26
CA ASN A 16 -16.43 3.79 -2.09
C ASN A 16 -15.30 3.05 -1.34
N HIS A 17 -14.42 2.39 -2.10
CA HIS A 17 -13.29 1.67 -1.52
C HIS A 17 -12.26 2.60 -0.86
N TRP A 18 -11.89 3.70 -1.52
CA TRP A 18 -10.91 4.65 -0.99
C TRP A 18 -11.46 5.44 0.19
N GLU A 19 -12.76 5.76 0.19
CA GLU A 19 -13.42 6.50 1.27
C GLU A 19 -13.36 5.76 2.61
N THR A 20 -13.48 4.43 2.60
CA THR A 20 -13.28 3.62 3.81
C THR A 20 -11.84 3.63 4.33
N LYS A 21 -10.86 3.82 3.43
CA LYS A 21 -9.41 3.72 3.75
C LYS A 21 -8.78 5.06 4.11
N ARG A 22 -9.27 6.17 3.56
CA ARG A 22 -8.70 7.51 3.75
C ARG A 22 -8.83 8.07 5.16
N GLY A 23 -9.78 7.57 5.96
CA GLY A 23 -10.07 8.06 7.31
C GLY A 23 -8.89 7.98 8.28
N ASN A 24 -7.92 7.08 8.05
CA ASN A 24 -6.69 7.03 8.83
C ASN A 24 -5.48 6.71 7.95
N ARG A 25 -4.78 7.77 7.52
CA ARG A 25 -3.57 7.70 6.67
C ARG A 25 -2.48 6.82 7.27
N VAL A 26 -2.24 6.92 8.57
CA VAL A 26 -1.21 6.13 9.26
C VAL A 26 -1.56 4.65 9.21
N LYS A 27 -2.80 4.30 9.56
CA LYS A 27 -3.29 2.91 9.51
C LYS A 27 -3.17 2.33 8.10
N TYR A 28 -3.56 3.08 7.08
CA TYR A 28 -3.40 2.66 5.68
C TYR A 28 -1.93 2.41 5.32
N ALA A 29 -1.04 3.35 5.66
CA ALA A 29 0.38 3.21 5.37
C ALA A 29 0.98 1.99 6.08
N ILE A 30 0.71 1.78 7.38
CA ILE A 30 1.20 0.61 8.11
C ILE A 30 0.74 -0.69 7.44
N LEU A 31 -0.55 -0.84 7.16
CA LEU A 31 -1.11 -2.06 6.55
C LEU A 31 -0.49 -2.36 5.19
N GLN A 32 -0.37 -1.36 4.33
CA GLN A 32 0.24 -1.50 3.02
C GLN A 32 1.73 -1.84 3.13
N SER A 33 2.45 -1.16 4.01
CA SER A 33 3.88 -1.40 4.17
C SER A 33 4.16 -2.77 4.77
N LEU A 34 3.33 -3.27 5.68
CA LEU A 34 3.41 -4.65 6.16
C LEU A 34 3.13 -5.65 5.03
N TYR A 35 2.12 -5.37 4.18
CA TYR A 35 1.78 -6.22 3.04
C TYR A 35 2.96 -6.41 2.08
N PHE A 36 3.82 -5.40 1.91
CA PHE A 36 5.05 -5.53 1.12
C PHE A 36 6.23 -6.05 1.95
N ALA A 37 6.47 -5.49 3.13
CA ALA A 37 7.66 -5.80 3.92
C ALA A 37 7.72 -7.27 4.36
N ILE A 38 6.59 -7.88 4.72
CA ILE A 38 6.54 -9.28 5.17
C ILE A 38 7.01 -10.24 4.06
N PRO A 39 6.34 -10.34 2.88
CA PRO A 39 6.77 -11.27 1.85
C PRO A 39 8.17 -10.93 1.30
N PHE A 40 8.50 -9.65 1.12
CA PHE A 40 9.83 -9.28 0.63
C PHE A 40 10.93 -9.66 1.63
N SER A 41 10.75 -9.39 2.92
CA SER A 41 11.74 -9.77 3.93
C SER A 41 11.94 -11.29 4.00
N ILE A 42 10.86 -12.07 3.87
CA ILE A 42 10.93 -13.54 3.83
C ILE A 42 11.73 -14.00 2.61
N VAL A 43 11.43 -13.45 1.42
CA VAL A 43 12.13 -13.83 0.18
C VAL A 43 13.61 -13.46 0.26
N PHE A 44 13.94 -12.24 0.68
CA PHE A 44 15.33 -11.80 0.84
C PHE A 44 16.09 -12.67 1.84
N GLN A 45 15.48 -12.97 2.98
CA GLN A 45 16.10 -13.82 3.99
C GLN A 45 16.27 -15.26 3.52
N ALA A 46 15.31 -15.81 2.77
CA ALA A 46 15.39 -17.16 2.22
C ALA A 46 16.51 -17.29 1.16
N ILE A 47 16.75 -16.24 0.37
CA ILE A 47 17.86 -16.19 -0.60
C ILE A 47 19.22 -16.15 0.12
N GLU A 48 19.32 -15.42 1.22
CA GLU A 48 20.58 -15.19 1.91
C GLU A 48 20.93 -16.32 2.89
N SER A 49 20.00 -16.73 3.75
CA SER A 49 20.18 -17.85 4.68
C SER A 49 18.87 -18.21 5.40
N ILE A 50 18.46 -19.48 5.28
CA ILE A 50 17.28 -20.06 5.96
C ILE A 50 17.44 -20.04 7.50
N GLN A 51 18.67 -20.04 8.02
CA GLN A 51 18.93 -20.06 9.47
C GLN A 51 18.87 -18.67 10.12
N GLY A 52 18.88 -17.58 9.33
CA GLY A 52 18.99 -16.21 9.85
C GLY A 52 17.66 -15.54 10.23
N PHE A 53 16.51 -16.23 10.11
CA PHE A 53 15.18 -15.65 10.29
C PHE A 53 14.89 -15.08 11.69
N LEU A 54 15.55 -15.59 12.74
CA LEU A 54 15.36 -15.12 14.13
C LEU A 54 16.52 -14.27 14.63
N THR A 55 17.37 -13.77 13.73
CA THR A 55 18.51 -12.92 14.10
C THR A 55 18.11 -11.44 14.20
N LEU A 56 18.81 -10.68 15.04
CA LEU A 56 18.69 -9.22 15.09
C LEU A 56 18.92 -8.57 13.72
N ASN A 57 19.80 -9.14 12.90
CA ASN A 57 20.05 -8.69 11.53
C ASN A 57 18.81 -8.78 10.63
N PHE A 58 18.01 -9.84 10.76
CA PHE A 58 16.73 -9.94 10.06
C PHE A 58 15.74 -8.87 10.54
N GLY A 59 15.69 -8.62 11.85
CA GLY A 59 14.87 -7.54 12.43
C GLY A 59 15.23 -6.16 11.85
N PHE A 60 16.53 -5.83 11.76
CA PHE A 60 16.98 -4.57 11.17
C PHE A 60 16.67 -4.48 9.67
N LYS A 61 16.85 -5.57 8.91
CA LYS A 61 16.50 -5.62 7.48
C LYS A 61 15.01 -5.42 7.27
N PHE A 62 14.17 -6.14 8.01
CA PHE A 62 12.72 -5.97 7.98
C PHE A 62 12.31 -4.54 8.32
N LEU A 63 12.86 -3.97 9.41
CA LEU A 63 12.56 -2.60 9.82
C LEU A 63 12.96 -1.58 8.76
N THR A 64 14.09 -1.78 8.10
CA THR A 64 14.57 -0.90 7.03
C THR A 64 13.62 -0.97 5.82
N ILE A 65 13.28 -2.18 5.36
CA ILE A 65 12.33 -2.40 4.26
C ILE A 65 10.98 -1.78 4.61
N PHE A 66 10.45 -2.08 5.80
CA PHE A 66 9.20 -1.53 6.29
C PHE A 66 9.22 0.00 6.31
N SER A 67 10.29 0.61 6.81
CA SER A 67 10.41 2.08 6.89
C SER A 67 10.39 2.73 5.51
N VAL A 68 11.09 2.15 4.54
CA VAL A 68 11.10 2.65 3.15
C VAL A 68 9.70 2.57 2.54
N TYR A 69 9.03 1.41 2.65
CA TYR A 69 7.66 1.25 2.15
C TYR A 69 6.65 2.11 2.90
N PHE A 70 6.87 2.36 4.20
CA PHE A 70 6.02 3.22 5.02
C PHE A 70 6.11 4.66 4.54
N LEU A 71 7.31 5.19 4.36
CA LEU A 71 7.49 6.55 3.85
C LEU A 71 6.92 6.72 2.44
N LEU A 72 7.18 5.76 1.55
CA LEU A 72 6.61 5.76 0.19
C LEU A 72 5.09 5.73 0.23
N THR A 73 4.51 4.84 1.02
CA THR A 73 3.05 4.71 1.07
C THR A 73 2.41 5.94 1.71
N TYR A 74 2.99 6.41 2.81
CA TYR A 74 2.49 7.53 3.57
C TYR A 74 2.54 8.82 2.75
N TYR A 75 3.69 9.17 2.16
CA TYR A 75 3.86 10.44 1.46
C TYR A 75 3.45 10.41 -0.01
N VAL A 76 3.80 9.34 -0.73
CA VAL A 76 3.62 9.25 -2.18
C VAL A 76 2.29 8.57 -2.51
N SER A 77 2.12 7.30 -2.16
CA SER A 77 0.94 6.52 -2.58
C SER A 77 -0.35 7.17 -2.08
N PHE A 78 -0.42 7.54 -0.80
CA PHE A 78 -1.62 8.18 -0.25
C PHE A 78 -1.98 9.47 -1.00
N THR A 79 -0.99 10.32 -1.29
CA THR A 79 -1.21 11.56 -2.06
C THR A 79 -1.71 11.27 -3.48
N ILE A 80 -1.16 10.25 -4.15
CA ILE A 80 -1.60 9.85 -5.49
C ILE A 80 -3.05 9.36 -5.46
N TYR A 81 -3.39 8.47 -4.54
CA TYR A 81 -4.75 7.94 -4.40
C TYR A 81 -5.75 9.02 -4.01
N GLU A 82 -5.37 9.95 -3.13
CA GLU A 82 -6.21 11.08 -2.75
C GLU A 82 -6.45 12.02 -3.94
N LYS A 83 -5.42 12.37 -4.71
CA LYS A 83 -5.58 13.15 -5.96
C LYS A 83 -6.53 12.46 -6.95
N LYS A 84 -6.40 11.13 -7.10
CA LYS A 84 -7.25 10.33 -7.99
C LYS A 84 -8.71 10.31 -7.50
N TYR A 85 -8.92 10.15 -6.20
CA TYR A 85 -10.24 10.21 -5.56
C TYR A 85 -10.91 11.57 -5.80
N GLN A 86 -10.20 12.67 -5.57
CA GLN A 86 -10.73 14.02 -5.83
C GLN A 86 -11.07 14.25 -7.30
N LYS A 87 -10.28 13.68 -8.23
CA LYS A 87 -10.57 13.75 -9.67
C LYS A 87 -11.86 13.02 -10.02
N PHE A 88 -12.06 11.80 -9.52
CA PHE A 88 -13.26 11.02 -9.81
C PHE A 88 -14.51 11.58 -9.14
N LYS A 89 -14.39 12.12 -7.92
CA LYS A 89 -15.52 12.76 -7.22
C LYS A 89 -16.01 14.03 -7.91
N LYS A 90 -15.15 14.76 -8.65
CA LYS A 90 -15.54 15.93 -9.45
C LYS A 90 -16.14 15.57 -10.82
N GLN A 91 -15.92 14.33 -11.28
CA GLN A 91 -16.42 13.83 -12.56
C GLN A 91 -17.70 13.00 -12.42
N SER A 92 -18.04 12.62 -11.19
CA SER A 92 -19.30 11.99 -10.80
C SER A 92 -20.32 13.03 -10.42
#